data_AF-A0A4W5K0Q1-F1
#
_entry.id   AF-A0A4W5K0Q1-F1
#
_cell.length_a   1.000
_cell.length_b   1.000
_cell.length_c   1.000
_cell.angle_alpha   90.00
_cell.angle_beta   90.00
_cell.angle_gamma   90.00
#
_symmetry.space_group_name_H-M   'P 1'
#
loop_
_entity.id
_entity.type
_entity.pdbx_description
1 polymer ?
#
loop_
_entity_poly.entity_id
_entity_poly.type
_entity_poly.pdbx_seq_one_letter_code
_entity_poly.pdbx_strand_id
1 'polypeptide(L)'
;MAAFGAARCLFRSYSPVKNFDQNTGILVRCIRRMLCSAPSDSSSTHAHVKPQFMDAEVQDILTRITGLNLEKVFRPIKQELKPPKYKLMTDAQLEEATQSAREQAQRLLKMPPVLPERKPINDVLSEDKILEGMDTAKYVFTDITFNIPHRERFIVIREPTGTLRKASWEERDRILQVYFPKEGRRLTAPPVFKEENLKVVFGQERHEDMLDLCQVQFEPDSSEYIRVHAATYEDLEKMGKYDLLRSTRHFGGLVWYLVNARRVDGLIIDMLQKDLLQDAVSLVGLFNKVHPHSETAQEASSQQASGLDLLKIYAKRESQRAGYVELALQAYEQTSAESAV
;
A
#
# COMPACT_ATOMS: atom_id res chain seq x y z
N MET A 1 -46.99 -28.68 50.29
CA MET A 1 -48.03 -27.70 49.92
C MET A 1 -47.46 -26.88 48.77
N ALA A 2 -47.54 -27.36 47.52
CA ALA A 2 -48.50 -26.91 46.49
C ALA A 2 -48.59 -25.35 46.46
N ALA A 3 -48.16 -24.66 45.41
CA ALA A 3 -48.84 -24.70 44.13
C ALA A 3 -47.94 -24.40 42.90
N PHE A 4 -48.33 -25.06 41.81
CA PHE A 4 -47.86 -24.92 40.44
C PHE A 4 -48.32 -23.59 39.81
N GLY A 5 -47.48 -23.05 38.91
CA GLY A 5 -47.86 -22.01 37.95
C GLY A 5 -47.01 -22.16 36.69
N ALA A 6 -47.47 -22.97 35.75
CA ALA A 6 -46.81 -23.24 34.48
C ALA A 6 -47.09 -22.12 33.47
N ALA A 7 -46.05 -21.60 32.81
CA ALA A 7 -46.18 -20.87 31.55
C ALA A 7 -45.21 -21.47 30.53
N ARG A 8 -45.79 -22.18 29.56
CA ARG A 8 -45.12 -22.78 28.41
C ARG A 8 -44.76 -21.67 27.42
N CYS A 9 -43.48 -21.39 27.21
CA CYS A 9 -43.01 -20.69 26.02
C CYS A 9 -42.52 -21.72 25.00
N LEU A 10 -43.22 -21.77 23.88
CA LEU A 10 -42.98 -22.66 22.76
C LEU A 10 -41.66 -22.30 22.07
N PHE A 11 -40.71 -23.22 22.09
CA PHE A 11 -39.55 -23.22 21.20
C PHE A 11 -40.04 -23.47 19.77
N ARG A 12 -39.93 -22.46 18.91
CA ARG A 12 -40.16 -22.60 17.48
C ARG A 12 -38.84 -22.95 16.81
N SER A 13 -38.54 -24.24 16.77
CA SER A 13 -37.48 -24.82 15.96
C SER A 13 -37.89 -24.76 14.49
N TYR A 14 -37.21 -23.95 13.67
CA TYR A 14 -37.28 -24.08 12.22
C TYR A 14 -36.10 -24.93 11.74
N SER A 15 -36.43 -26.10 11.22
CA SER A 15 -35.55 -27.04 10.52
C SER A 15 -35.11 -26.48 9.16
N PRO A 16 -33.90 -26.81 8.67
CA PRO A 16 -33.44 -26.40 7.35
C PRO A 16 -34.05 -27.31 6.28
N VAL A 17 -34.63 -26.72 5.24
CA VAL A 17 -35.07 -27.45 4.05
C VAL A 17 -33.87 -27.58 3.11
N LYS A 18 -33.58 -28.83 2.73
CA LYS A 18 -32.61 -29.23 1.71
C LYS A 18 -33.21 -29.08 0.30
N ASN A 19 -32.35 -28.59 -0.59
CA ASN A 19 -32.21 -28.88 -2.03
C ASN A 19 -33.39 -28.64 -2.99
N PHE A 20 -33.14 -27.78 -3.98
CA PHE A 20 -33.30 -28.15 -5.38
C PHE A 20 -32.23 -27.45 -6.22
N ASP A 21 -31.34 -28.24 -6.81
CA ASP A 21 -30.48 -27.85 -7.92
C ASP A 21 -31.35 -27.55 -9.13
N GLN A 22 -31.27 -26.34 -9.66
CA GLN A 22 -31.65 -26.07 -11.05
C GLN A 22 -30.46 -25.46 -11.78
N ASN A 23 -29.79 -26.37 -12.46
CA ASN A 23 -28.79 -26.14 -13.47
C ASN A 23 -29.47 -25.48 -14.68
N THR A 24 -29.39 -24.15 -14.78
CA THR A 24 -29.66 -23.43 -16.03
C THR A 24 -28.38 -22.74 -16.45
N GLY A 25 -27.70 -23.36 -17.41
CA GLY A 25 -26.55 -22.80 -18.10
C GLY A 25 -26.95 -21.52 -18.83
N ILE A 26 -26.64 -20.38 -18.24
CA ILE A 26 -26.65 -19.08 -18.91
C ILE A 26 -25.24 -18.86 -19.44
N LEU A 27 -25.13 -18.97 -20.76
CA LEU A 27 -23.97 -18.60 -21.57
C LEU A 27 -23.74 -17.08 -21.41
N VAL A 28 -22.96 -16.69 -20.39
CA VAL A 28 -22.45 -15.32 -20.28
C VAL A 28 -21.36 -15.17 -21.34
N ARG A 29 -21.75 -14.60 -22.48
CA ARG A 29 -20.81 -14.02 -23.45
C ARG A 29 -19.93 -13.01 -22.70
N CYS A 30 -18.68 -13.39 -22.45
CA CYS A 30 -17.62 -12.47 -22.02
C CYS A 30 -17.44 -11.39 -23.09
N ILE A 31 -18.13 -10.27 -22.93
CA ILE A 31 -17.75 -9.01 -23.57
C ILE A 31 -16.48 -8.58 -22.84
N ARG A 32 -15.32 -8.82 -23.45
CA ARG A 32 -14.05 -8.20 -23.09
C ARG A 32 -14.28 -6.69 -22.99
N ARG A 33 -14.33 -6.15 -21.78
CA ARG A 33 -14.20 -4.71 -21.56
C ARG A 33 -12.75 -4.35 -21.92
N MET A 34 -12.60 -3.69 -23.05
CA MET A 34 -11.41 -2.95 -23.43
C MET A 34 -11.07 -1.96 -22.31
N LEU A 35 -9.91 -2.13 -21.69
CA LEU A 35 -9.25 -1.06 -20.94
C LEU A 35 -8.94 0.05 -21.95
N CYS A 36 -9.49 1.24 -21.73
CA CYS A 36 -9.15 2.43 -22.48
C CYS A 36 -7.71 2.84 -22.12
N SER A 37 -6.73 2.31 -22.85
CA SER A 37 -5.44 2.97 -23.03
C SER A 37 -5.66 4.15 -23.96
N ALA A 38 -5.37 5.37 -23.50
CA ALA A 38 -5.27 6.51 -24.38
C ALA A 38 -4.17 6.24 -25.45
N PRO A 39 -4.40 6.54 -26.73
CA PRO A 39 -3.36 6.39 -27.74
C PRO A 39 -2.36 7.52 -27.54
N SER A 40 -1.15 7.17 -27.11
CA SER A 40 0.02 8.01 -27.31
C SER A 40 0.41 7.93 -28.78
N ASP A 41 0.35 9.06 -29.48
CA ASP A 41 0.79 9.17 -30.87
C ASP A 41 2.25 8.71 -31.05
N SER A 42 2.45 8.07 -32.19
CA SER A 42 3.57 7.25 -32.65
C SER A 42 4.92 7.95 -32.78
N SER A 43 6.01 7.26 -32.40
CA SER A 43 7.14 6.86 -33.28
C SER A 43 8.48 6.70 -32.54
N SER A 44 8.65 5.59 -31.82
CA SER A 44 9.99 4.99 -31.63
C SER A 44 9.86 3.50 -31.30
N THR A 45 10.39 2.68 -32.18
CA THR A 45 10.60 1.25 -32.00
C THR A 45 11.56 1.09 -30.80
N HIS A 46 11.09 0.44 -29.72
CA HIS A 46 11.75 0.33 -28.39
C HIS A 46 11.68 1.55 -27.47
N ALA A 47 10.51 2.16 -27.27
CA ALA A 47 10.28 2.95 -26.05
C ALA A 47 10.31 2.01 -24.83
N HIS A 48 11.40 2.02 -24.05
CA HIS A 48 11.47 1.32 -22.77
C HIS A 48 10.31 1.79 -21.89
N VAL A 49 9.30 0.93 -21.72
CA VAL A 49 8.18 1.19 -20.81
C VAL A 49 8.77 1.25 -19.41
N LYS A 50 8.63 2.40 -18.75
CA LYS A 50 9.11 2.55 -17.37
C LYS A 50 8.43 1.49 -16.50
N PRO A 51 9.19 0.69 -15.73
CA PRO A 51 8.60 -0.36 -14.92
C PRO A 51 7.57 0.23 -13.95
N GLN A 52 6.46 -0.48 -13.77
CA GLN A 52 5.41 -0.11 -12.84
C GLN A 52 5.60 -0.83 -11.52
N PHE A 53 5.07 -0.23 -10.45
CA PHE A 53 5.15 -0.82 -9.12
C PHE A 53 4.52 -2.23 -9.07
N MET A 54 3.49 -2.50 -9.88
CA MET A 54 2.75 -3.77 -9.87
C MET A 54 3.32 -4.84 -10.83
N ASP A 55 4.43 -4.56 -11.51
CA ASP A 55 5.09 -5.56 -12.35
C ASP A 55 5.59 -6.73 -11.49
N ALA A 56 5.41 -7.96 -11.96
CA ALA A 56 5.75 -9.17 -11.20
C ALA A 56 7.22 -9.18 -10.76
N GLU A 57 8.16 -8.83 -11.65
CA GLU A 57 9.58 -8.77 -11.32
C GLU A 57 9.90 -7.73 -10.23
N VAL A 58 9.23 -6.57 -10.28
CA VAL A 58 9.40 -5.51 -9.27
C VAL A 58 8.85 -5.98 -7.93
N GLN A 59 7.66 -6.59 -7.94
CA GLN A 59 7.04 -7.13 -6.73
C GLN A 59 7.87 -8.26 -6.11
N ASP A 60 8.48 -9.13 -6.91
CA ASP A 60 9.36 -10.21 -6.43
C ASP A 60 10.62 -9.63 -5.75
N ILE A 61 11.25 -8.63 -6.37
CA ILE A 61 12.40 -7.93 -5.76
C ILE A 61 11.98 -7.26 -4.46
N LEU A 62 10.90 -6.47 -4.47
CA LEU A 62 10.43 -5.76 -3.29
C LEU A 62 10.00 -6.71 -2.15
N THR A 63 9.36 -7.83 -2.47
CA THR A 63 8.96 -8.85 -1.49
C THR A 63 10.19 -9.48 -0.85
N ARG A 64 11.23 -9.77 -1.64
CA ARG A 64 12.48 -10.31 -1.11
C ARG A 64 13.20 -9.33 -0.19
N ILE A 65 13.36 -8.08 -0.63
CA ILE A 65 14.01 -7.03 0.18
C ILE A 65 13.16 -6.72 1.43
N THR A 66 11.84 -6.84 1.40
CA THR A 66 11.02 -6.61 2.61
C THR A 66 11.35 -7.59 3.73
N GLY A 67 11.73 -8.82 3.38
CA GLY A 67 11.97 -9.92 4.31
C GLY A 67 10.69 -10.37 5.04
N LEU A 68 10.79 -11.47 5.77
CA LEU A 68 9.66 -12.02 6.53
C LEU A 68 10.10 -12.38 7.94
N ASN A 69 9.75 -11.53 8.89
CA ASN A 69 9.90 -11.80 10.32
C ASN A 69 8.51 -12.06 10.94
N LEU A 70 8.26 -13.32 11.34
CA LEU A 70 6.98 -13.74 11.91
C LEU A 70 6.66 -13.04 13.23
N GLU A 71 7.66 -12.78 14.07
CA GLU A 71 7.47 -12.14 15.37
C GLU A 71 7.02 -10.68 15.20
N LYS A 72 7.58 -10.00 14.20
CA LYS A 72 7.20 -8.62 13.88
C LYS A 72 5.81 -8.55 13.24
N VAL A 73 5.52 -9.45 12.29
CA VAL A 73 4.22 -9.49 11.58
C VAL A 73 3.08 -9.84 12.54
N PHE A 74 3.28 -10.81 13.44
CA PHE A 74 2.29 -11.24 14.43
C PHE A 74 2.53 -10.64 15.82
N ARG A 75 3.03 -9.40 15.87
CA ARG A 75 3.21 -8.71 17.14
C ARG A 75 1.89 -8.62 17.92
N PRO A 76 1.91 -8.73 19.25
CA PRO A 76 0.69 -8.65 20.05
C PRO A 76 0.08 -7.24 19.96
N ILE A 77 -1.15 -7.17 19.47
CA ILE A 77 -1.92 -5.93 19.35
C ILE A 77 -2.74 -5.72 20.63
N LYS A 78 -2.88 -4.47 21.06
CA LYS A 78 -3.77 -4.10 22.17
C LYS A 78 -5.23 -4.30 21.74
N GLN A 79 -5.80 -5.45 22.12
CA GLN A 79 -7.17 -5.83 21.87
C GLN A 79 -7.74 -6.60 23.06
N GLU A 80 -9.05 -6.85 23.06
CA GLU A 80 -9.67 -7.70 24.08
C GLU A 80 -9.07 -9.11 24.06
N LEU A 81 -8.43 -9.48 25.17
CA LEU A 81 -7.71 -10.75 25.27
C LEU A 81 -8.68 -11.89 25.51
N LYS A 82 -8.50 -12.97 24.75
CA LYS A 82 -9.17 -14.25 24.94
C LYS A 82 -8.17 -15.24 25.54
N PRO A 83 -8.62 -16.21 26.37
CA PRO A 83 -7.72 -17.20 26.93
C PRO A 83 -7.03 -17.99 25.80
N PRO A 84 -5.71 -18.19 25.87
CA PRO A 84 -4.96 -18.93 24.85
C PRO A 84 -5.37 -20.40 24.83
N LYS A 85 -5.29 -21.04 23.66
CA LYS A 85 -5.56 -22.47 23.48
C LYS A 85 -4.25 -23.22 23.29
N TYR A 86 -3.94 -24.14 24.19
CA TYR A 86 -2.76 -24.99 24.09
C TYR A 86 -3.10 -26.27 23.31
N LYS A 87 -2.17 -26.72 22.47
CA LYS A 87 -2.25 -27.97 21.71
C LYS A 87 -0.91 -28.68 21.81
N LEU A 88 -0.95 -30.00 21.98
CA LEU A 88 0.24 -30.85 21.87
C LEU A 88 0.41 -31.20 20.38
N MET A 89 1.60 -30.95 19.83
CA MET A 89 1.91 -31.17 18.42
C MET A 89 3.16 -32.05 18.28
N THR A 90 3.21 -32.86 17.23
CA THR A 90 4.44 -33.50 16.78
C THR A 90 5.29 -32.51 15.97
N ASP A 91 6.57 -32.83 15.74
CA ASP A 91 7.47 -31.96 14.97
C ASP A 91 6.94 -31.67 13.56
N ALA A 92 6.40 -32.69 12.88
CA ALA A 92 5.77 -32.52 11.57
C ALA A 92 4.57 -31.55 11.61
N GLN A 93 3.72 -31.64 12.64
CA GLN A 93 2.58 -30.74 12.81
C GLN A 93 3.03 -29.31 13.14
N LEU A 94 4.15 -29.16 13.87
CA LEU A 94 4.74 -27.86 14.14
C LEU A 94 5.27 -27.23 12.84
N GLU A 95 5.98 -27.99 12.00
CA GLU A 95 6.44 -27.52 10.70
C GLU A 95 5.28 -27.08 9.80
N GLU A 96 4.21 -27.87 9.69
CA GLU A 96 3.00 -27.50 8.95
C GLU A 96 2.37 -26.21 9.49
N ALA A 97 2.28 -26.06 10.83
CA ALA A 97 1.76 -24.84 11.45
C ALA A 97 2.65 -23.62 11.15
N THR A 98 3.98 -23.78 11.15
CA THR A 98 4.91 -22.70 10.79
C THR A 98 4.80 -22.30 9.32
N GLN A 99 4.59 -23.27 8.41
CA GLN A 99 4.37 -22.99 6.99
C GLN A 99 3.06 -22.24 6.78
N SER A 100 1.97 -22.68 7.42
CA SER A 100 0.69 -21.97 7.38
C SER A 100 0.81 -20.53 7.92
N ALA A 101 1.57 -20.33 9.00
CA ALA A 101 1.84 -18.99 9.53
C ALA A 101 2.63 -18.11 8.56
N ARG A 102 3.62 -18.68 7.84
CA ARG A 102 4.38 -17.98 6.78
C ARG A 102 3.49 -17.58 5.62
N GLU A 103 2.62 -18.46 5.14
CA GLU A 103 1.67 -18.13 4.06
C GLU A 103 0.70 -17.01 4.49
N GLN A 104 0.21 -17.07 5.72
CA GLN A 104 -0.64 -16.02 6.27
C GLN A 104 0.12 -14.70 6.39
N ALA A 105 1.38 -14.73 6.85
CA ALA A 105 2.22 -13.54 6.91
C ALA A 105 2.45 -12.92 5.53
N GLN A 106 2.69 -13.73 4.49
CA GLN A 106 2.83 -13.24 3.12
C GLN A 106 1.55 -12.54 2.62
N ARG A 107 0.37 -13.07 2.97
CA ARG A 107 -0.91 -12.42 2.64
C ARG A 107 -1.07 -11.07 3.33
N LEU A 108 -0.64 -10.95 4.59
CA LEU A 108 -0.67 -9.70 5.35
C LEU A 108 0.34 -8.66 4.84
N LEU A 109 1.50 -9.13 4.36
CA LEU A 109 2.58 -8.30 3.80
C LEU A 109 2.31 -7.81 2.38
N LYS A 110 1.16 -8.15 1.78
CA LYS A 110 0.80 -7.66 0.46
C LYS A 110 0.80 -6.13 0.43
N MET A 111 1.69 -5.58 -0.40
CA MET A 111 1.93 -4.14 -0.50
C MET A 111 0.72 -3.42 -1.11
N PRO A 112 0.34 -2.22 -0.60
CA PRO A 112 -0.67 -1.39 -1.24
C PRO A 112 -0.16 -0.85 -2.58
N PRO A 113 -1.02 -0.71 -3.60
CA PRO A 113 -0.61 -0.16 -4.89
C PRO A 113 -0.22 1.31 -4.77
N VAL A 114 0.86 1.71 -5.44
CA VAL A 114 1.29 3.11 -5.54
C VAL A 114 0.67 3.73 -6.79
N LEU A 115 -0.19 4.73 -6.61
CA LEU A 115 -0.88 5.44 -7.69
C LEU A 115 -0.44 6.91 -7.75
N PRO A 116 -0.47 7.53 -8.95
CA PRO A 116 -0.28 8.97 -9.07
C PRO A 116 -1.48 9.73 -8.49
N GLU A 117 -1.26 11.01 -8.18
CA GLU A 117 -2.30 11.89 -7.69
C GLU A 117 -3.45 12.04 -8.71
N ARG A 118 -4.68 11.89 -8.23
CA ARG A 118 -5.89 12.06 -9.05
C ARG A 118 -6.11 13.52 -9.44
N LYS A 119 -6.54 13.76 -10.68
CA LYS A 119 -6.89 15.10 -11.17
C LYS A 119 -8.21 15.58 -10.55
N PRO A 120 -8.36 16.88 -10.23
CA PRO A 120 -9.61 17.43 -9.71
C PRO A 120 -10.74 17.29 -10.73
N ILE A 121 -11.97 17.07 -10.24
CA ILE A 121 -13.18 16.98 -11.07
C ILE A 121 -13.85 18.34 -11.10
N ASN A 122 -13.84 18.99 -12.26
CA ASN A 122 -14.52 20.25 -12.52
C ASN A 122 -15.48 20.07 -13.69
N ASP A 123 -16.54 19.30 -13.48
CA ASP A 123 -17.52 18.95 -14.51
C ASP A 123 -18.91 19.48 -14.11
N VAL A 124 -19.45 20.36 -14.94
CA VAL A 124 -20.76 21.01 -14.75
C VAL A 124 -21.75 20.36 -15.71
N LEU A 125 -22.84 19.83 -15.17
CA LEU A 125 -23.86 19.12 -15.93
C LEU A 125 -24.93 20.05 -16.47
N SER A 126 -25.41 20.99 -15.65
CA SER A 126 -26.41 21.99 -16.04
C SER A 126 -26.29 23.28 -15.22
N GLU A 127 -26.79 24.38 -15.79
CA GLU A 127 -26.84 25.69 -15.15
C GLU A 127 -28.23 26.30 -15.32
N ASP A 128 -29.00 26.38 -14.23
CA ASP A 128 -30.34 26.98 -14.27
C ASP A 128 -30.37 28.22 -13.38
N LYS A 129 -30.08 29.37 -13.98
CA LYS A 129 -30.04 30.68 -13.31
C LYS A 129 -31.35 31.09 -12.64
N ILE A 130 -32.46 30.48 -13.03
CA ILE A 130 -33.78 30.71 -12.41
C ILE A 130 -33.81 30.28 -10.95
N LEU A 131 -33.01 29.28 -10.58
CA LEU A 131 -32.93 28.81 -9.18
C LEU A 131 -31.90 29.58 -8.35
N GLU A 132 -31.21 30.56 -8.93
CA GLU A 132 -30.23 31.37 -8.23
C GLU A 132 -30.89 32.18 -7.11
N GLY A 133 -30.39 32.03 -5.88
CA GLY A 133 -30.88 32.76 -4.71
C GLY A 133 -32.17 32.20 -4.08
N MET A 134 -32.71 31.08 -4.56
CA MET A 134 -33.84 30.41 -3.90
C MET A 134 -33.43 29.68 -2.61
N ASP A 135 -32.28 29.01 -2.63
CA ASP A 135 -31.74 28.26 -1.50
C ASP A 135 -30.43 28.89 -1.00
N THR A 136 -30.14 28.74 0.29
CA THR A 136 -28.87 29.20 0.91
C THR A 136 -27.81 28.12 0.99
N ALA A 137 -28.21 26.85 1.01
CA ALA A 137 -27.33 25.70 1.18
C ALA A 137 -27.17 24.91 -0.13
N LYS A 138 -26.10 24.11 -0.20
CA LYS A 138 -25.86 23.18 -1.30
C LYS A 138 -26.59 21.86 -1.03
N TYR A 139 -27.24 21.28 -2.03
CA TYR A 139 -27.83 19.94 -1.93
C TYR A 139 -26.90 18.91 -2.59
N VAL A 140 -26.71 17.77 -1.92
CA VAL A 140 -25.86 16.69 -2.42
C VAL A 140 -26.72 15.46 -2.70
N PHE A 141 -26.81 15.09 -3.97
CA PHE A 141 -27.53 13.90 -4.41
C PHE A 141 -26.55 12.78 -4.68
N THR A 142 -26.82 11.61 -4.11
CA THR A 142 -25.94 10.44 -4.20
C THR A 142 -26.75 9.22 -4.62
N ASP A 143 -26.30 8.56 -5.67
CA ASP A 143 -26.82 7.24 -6.04
C ASP A 143 -26.34 6.20 -5.03
N ILE A 144 -27.26 5.51 -4.35
CA ILE A 144 -26.98 4.49 -3.32
C ILE A 144 -27.15 3.04 -3.83
N THR A 145 -27.21 2.83 -5.15
CA THR A 145 -27.34 1.49 -5.74
C THR A 145 -26.16 0.58 -5.36
N PHE A 146 -26.43 -0.61 -4.83
CA PHE A 146 -25.41 -1.49 -4.24
C PHE A 146 -24.42 -2.06 -5.28
N ASN A 147 -24.91 -2.46 -6.46
CA ASN A 147 -24.09 -3.16 -7.48
C ASN A 147 -23.12 -2.25 -8.26
N ILE A 148 -23.03 -0.96 -7.92
CA ILE A 148 -22.17 0.00 -8.63
C ILE A 148 -20.89 0.25 -7.82
N PRO A 149 -19.69 0.13 -8.43
CA PRO A 149 -18.45 0.36 -7.74
C PRO A 149 -18.30 1.84 -7.33
N HIS A 150 -17.62 2.07 -6.21
CA HIS A 150 -17.48 3.41 -5.62
C HIS A 150 -16.77 4.42 -6.52
N ARG A 151 -16.02 4.00 -7.54
CA ARG A 151 -15.38 4.91 -8.52
C ARG A 151 -16.32 5.36 -9.63
N GLU A 152 -17.34 4.56 -9.99
CA GLU A 152 -18.28 4.87 -11.08
C GLU A 152 -19.58 5.51 -10.59
N ARG A 153 -19.82 5.49 -9.26
CA ARG A 153 -21.03 6.04 -8.62
C ARG A 153 -21.24 7.53 -8.94
N PHE A 154 -22.48 7.92 -9.22
CA PHE A 154 -22.84 9.31 -9.46
C PHE A 154 -23.09 10.06 -8.14
N ILE A 155 -22.37 11.16 -7.96
CA ILE A 155 -22.57 12.12 -6.86
C ILE A 155 -22.57 13.51 -7.46
N VAL A 156 -23.71 14.19 -7.34
CA VAL A 156 -23.92 15.52 -7.92
C VAL A 156 -24.31 16.50 -6.84
N ILE A 157 -23.92 17.75 -7.02
CA ILE A 157 -24.14 18.83 -6.08
C ILE A 157 -24.87 19.94 -6.79
N ARG A 158 -25.99 20.35 -6.22
CA ARG A 158 -26.73 21.54 -6.63
C ARG A 158 -26.28 22.71 -5.76
N GLU A 159 -25.66 23.69 -6.40
CA GLU A 159 -25.22 24.91 -5.75
C GLU A 159 -26.34 25.96 -5.69
N PRO A 160 -26.31 26.90 -4.73
CA PRO A 160 -27.30 27.97 -4.61
C PRO A 160 -27.30 28.94 -5.81
N THR A 161 -26.26 28.90 -6.65
CA THR A 161 -26.18 29.61 -7.93
C THR A 161 -27.08 29.01 -9.02
N GLY A 162 -27.70 27.85 -8.76
CA GLY A 162 -28.45 27.09 -9.77
C GLY A 162 -27.58 26.17 -10.63
N THR A 163 -26.29 26.01 -10.32
CA THR A 163 -25.38 25.10 -11.03
C THR A 163 -25.49 23.67 -10.49
N LEU A 164 -25.69 22.69 -11.37
CA LEU A 164 -25.57 21.26 -11.05
C LEU A 164 -24.21 20.75 -11.53
N ARG A 165 -23.31 20.43 -10.60
CA ARG A 165 -21.97 19.92 -10.90
C ARG A 165 -21.73 18.55 -10.29
N LYS A 166 -20.68 17.86 -10.75
CA LYS A 166 -20.16 16.68 -10.05
C LYS A 166 -19.49 17.09 -8.73
N ALA A 167 -19.57 16.21 -7.75
CA ALA A 167 -18.89 16.40 -6.47
C ALA A 167 -17.36 16.37 -6.66
N SER A 168 -16.64 17.16 -5.86
CA SER A 168 -15.19 17.06 -5.76
C SER A 168 -14.80 15.70 -5.15
N TRP A 169 -13.53 15.34 -5.26
CA TRP A 169 -13.04 14.10 -4.67
C TRP A 169 -13.18 14.04 -3.15
N GLU A 170 -12.97 15.16 -2.45
CA GLU A 170 -13.13 15.26 -1.00
C GLU A 170 -14.60 15.13 -0.59
N GLU A 171 -15.49 15.83 -1.31
CA GLU A 171 -16.93 15.73 -1.11
C GLU A 171 -17.40 14.28 -1.34
N ARG A 172 -16.91 13.65 -2.42
CA ARG A 172 -17.21 12.25 -2.77
C ARG A 172 -16.78 11.29 -1.68
N ASP A 173 -15.53 11.36 -1.24
CA ASP A 173 -14.97 10.46 -0.24
C ASP A 173 -15.71 10.57 1.10
N ARG A 174 -16.05 11.80 1.51
CA ARG A 174 -16.85 12.06 2.72
C ARG A 174 -18.25 11.47 2.61
N ILE A 175 -18.94 11.71 1.50
CA ILE A 175 -20.32 11.26 1.30
C ILE A 175 -20.41 9.74 1.15
N LEU A 176 -19.43 9.13 0.47
CA LEU A 176 -19.30 7.68 0.42
C LEU A 176 -19.18 7.08 1.82
N GLN A 177 -18.42 7.69 2.73
CA GLN A 177 -18.29 7.20 4.09
C GLN A 177 -19.60 7.36 4.91
N VAL A 178 -20.47 8.33 4.59
CA VAL A 178 -21.78 8.48 5.23
C VAL A 178 -22.72 7.31 4.86
N TYR A 179 -22.82 7.01 3.57
CA TYR A 179 -23.74 5.97 3.08
C TYR A 179 -23.16 4.55 3.15
N PHE A 180 -21.84 4.42 3.00
CA PHE A 180 -21.10 3.16 2.99
C PHE A 180 -19.93 3.23 3.98
N PRO A 181 -20.20 3.12 5.29
CA PRO A 181 -19.17 3.28 6.30
C PRO A 181 -18.13 2.16 6.24
N LYS A 182 -16.86 2.53 6.00
CA LYS A 182 -15.70 1.66 6.18
C LYS A 182 -15.20 1.74 7.62
N GLU A 183 -14.85 0.60 8.21
CA GLU A 183 -14.28 0.54 9.56
C GLU A 183 -12.97 1.34 9.64
N GLY A 184 -12.78 2.08 10.73
CA GLY A 184 -11.61 2.91 10.99
C GLY A 184 -11.57 4.25 10.24
N ARG A 185 -12.28 4.40 9.12
CA ARG A 185 -12.34 5.67 8.36
C ARG A 185 -13.27 6.67 9.02
N ARG A 186 -12.79 7.90 9.24
CA ARG A 186 -13.60 9.02 9.78
C ARG A 186 -14.09 9.95 8.66
N LEU A 187 -15.23 10.60 8.88
CA LEU A 187 -15.80 11.58 7.94
C LEU A 187 -14.88 12.78 7.73
N THR A 188 -14.31 13.29 8.83
CA THR A 188 -13.31 14.35 8.82
C THR A 188 -11.95 13.73 9.12
N ALA A 189 -10.93 14.16 8.39
CA ALA A 189 -9.56 13.71 8.62
C ALA A 189 -9.13 13.98 10.08
N PRO A 190 -8.58 12.98 10.79
CA PRO A 190 -7.99 13.17 12.10
C PRO A 190 -6.95 14.30 12.12
N PRO A 191 -6.86 15.10 13.20
CA PRO A 191 -5.89 16.18 13.30
C PRO A 191 -4.43 15.68 13.34
N VAL A 192 -4.21 14.38 13.55
CA VAL A 192 -2.88 13.72 13.53
C VAL A 192 -2.15 13.93 12.20
N PHE A 193 -2.89 14.10 11.09
CA PHE A 193 -2.31 14.32 9.76
C PHE A 193 -1.81 15.75 9.50
N LYS A 194 -1.99 16.67 10.46
CA LYS A 194 -1.40 18.02 10.39
C LYS A 194 0.11 17.95 10.65
N GLU A 195 0.87 18.80 9.98
CA GLU A 195 2.34 18.80 10.02
C GLU A 195 2.94 18.88 11.44
N GLU A 196 2.33 19.70 12.30
CA GLU A 196 2.76 19.84 13.71
C GLU A 196 2.67 18.51 14.46
N ASN A 197 1.55 17.79 14.28
CA ASN A 197 1.29 16.53 14.95
C ASN A 197 2.08 15.37 14.32
N LEU A 198 2.34 15.43 13.01
CA LEU A 198 3.19 14.45 12.33
C LEU A 198 4.60 14.42 12.93
N LYS A 199 5.20 15.59 13.19
CA LYS A 199 6.53 15.68 13.84
C LYS A 199 6.54 15.02 15.22
N VAL A 200 5.46 15.14 15.99
CA VAL A 200 5.34 14.49 17.30
C VAL A 200 5.27 12.97 17.15
N VAL A 201 4.53 12.46 16.17
CA VAL A 201 4.45 11.01 15.89
C VAL A 201 5.80 10.46 15.42
N PHE A 202 6.52 11.20 14.58
CA PHE A 202 7.86 10.84 14.12
C PHE A 202 8.88 10.81 15.25
N GLY A 203 8.81 11.76 16.19
CA GLY A 203 9.62 11.73 17.41
C GLY A 203 9.37 10.51 18.32
N GLN A 204 8.23 9.84 18.17
CA GLN A 204 7.89 8.60 18.89
C GLN A 204 8.23 7.32 18.10
N GLU A 205 8.83 7.43 16.90
CA GLU A 205 9.16 6.30 16.03
C GLU A 205 7.94 5.47 15.58
N ARG A 206 6.77 6.09 15.55
CA ARG A 206 5.49 5.44 15.20
C ARG A 206 5.12 5.62 13.73
N HIS A 207 6.10 5.46 12.84
CA HIS A 207 5.93 5.64 11.40
C HIS A 207 4.98 4.60 10.79
N GLU A 208 5.08 3.34 11.24
CA GLU A 208 4.19 2.26 10.78
C GLU A 208 2.71 2.54 11.11
N ASP A 209 2.42 2.93 12.36
CA ASP A 209 1.06 3.26 12.81
C ASP A 209 0.46 4.40 12.00
N MET A 210 1.29 5.39 11.62
CA MET A 210 0.88 6.51 10.80
C MET A 210 0.48 6.03 9.39
N LEU A 211 1.32 5.22 8.75
CA LEU A 211 1.04 4.68 7.41
C LEU A 211 -0.20 3.77 7.41
N ASP A 212 -0.39 2.97 8.46
CA ASP A 212 -1.60 2.17 8.66
C ASP A 212 -2.85 3.03 8.81
N LEU A 213 -2.79 4.11 9.59
CA LEU A 213 -3.89 5.05 9.74
C LEU A 213 -4.21 5.77 8.42
N CYS A 214 -3.17 6.14 7.66
CA CYS A 214 -3.29 6.78 6.36
C CYS A 214 -4.00 5.88 5.34
N GLN A 215 -3.61 4.60 5.28
CA GLN A 215 -4.20 3.60 4.39
C GLN A 215 -5.70 3.36 4.65
N VAL A 216 -6.14 3.49 5.91
CA VAL A 216 -7.56 3.35 6.25
C VAL A 216 -8.32 4.65 5.99
N GLN A 217 -7.72 5.80 6.28
CA GLN A 217 -8.40 7.09 6.22
C GLN A 217 -8.58 7.62 4.78
N PHE A 218 -7.56 7.46 3.93
CA PHE A 218 -7.51 8.06 2.60
C PHE A 218 -7.43 6.99 1.50
N GLU A 219 -7.88 7.36 0.30
CA GLU A 219 -7.69 6.51 -0.88
C GLU A 219 -6.27 6.70 -1.43
N PRO A 220 -5.65 5.68 -2.05
CA PRO A 220 -4.23 5.69 -2.44
C PRO A 220 -3.84 6.73 -3.49
N ASP A 221 -4.80 7.26 -4.25
CA ASP A 221 -4.63 8.31 -5.26
C ASP A 221 -4.93 9.72 -4.72
N SER A 222 -5.27 9.87 -3.44
CA SER A 222 -5.54 11.15 -2.80
C SER A 222 -4.25 11.94 -2.54
N SER A 223 -4.32 13.27 -2.69
CA SER A 223 -3.21 14.19 -2.41
C SER A 223 -2.70 14.05 -0.97
N GLU A 224 -3.62 14.00 0.00
CA GLU A 224 -3.30 13.81 1.42
C GLU A 224 -2.57 12.48 1.68
N TYR A 225 -2.97 11.40 1.02
CA TYR A 225 -2.32 10.09 1.14
C TYR A 225 -0.86 10.17 0.68
N ILE A 226 -0.65 10.73 -0.51
CA ILE A 226 0.69 10.85 -1.10
C ILE A 226 1.57 11.78 -0.26
N ARG A 227 1.04 12.93 0.19
CA ARG A 227 1.77 13.90 1.05
C ARG A 227 2.25 13.23 2.34
N VAL A 228 1.36 12.51 3.00
CA VAL A 228 1.62 11.88 4.30
C VAL A 228 2.61 10.71 4.17
N HIS A 229 2.50 9.89 3.12
CA HIS A 229 3.49 8.85 2.81
C HIS A 229 4.86 9.46 2.50
N ALA A 230 4.92 10.47 1.63
CA ALA A 230 6.17 11.15 1.28
C ALA A 230 6.84 11.76 2.52
N ALA A 231 6.10 12.49 3.35
CA ALA A 231 6.63 13.09 4.59
C ALA A 231 7.22 12.03 5.55
N THR A 232 6.59 10.86 5.64
CA THR A 232 7.07 9.76 6.49
C THR A 232 8.34 9.12 5.93
N TYR A 233 8.40 8.92 4.62
CA TYR A 233 9.59 8.36 3.97
C TYR A 233 10.79 9.31 4.05
N GLU A 234 10.56 10.61 3.91
CA GLU A 234 11.56 11.66 4.11
C GLU A 234 12.12 11.67 5.53
N ASP A 235 11.26 11.52 6.54
CA ASP A 235 11.70 11.48 7.94
C ASP A 235 12.52 10.21 8.25
N LEU A 236 12.08 9.06 7.72
CA LEU A 236 12.81 7.80 7.85
C LEU A 236 14.20 7.84 7.21
N GLU A 237 14.31 8.47 6.03
CA GLU A 237 15.59 8.64 5.33
C GLU A 237 16.55 9.53 6.13
N LYS A 238 16.07 10.65 6.67
CA LYS A 238 16.86 11.55 7.51
C LYS A 238 17.38 10.89 8.79
N MET A 239 16.54 10.07 9.42
CA MET A 239 16.89 9.37 10.65
C MET A 239 17.66 8.07 10.41
N GLY A 240 17.67 7.55 9.18
CA GLY A 240 18.27 6.26 8.84
C GLY A 240 17.57 5.05 9.48
N LYS A 241 16.29 5.16 9.88
CA LYS A 241 15.57 4.13 10.65
C LYS A 241 14.71 3.22 9.78
N TYR A 242 15.31 2.58 8.79
CA TYR A 242 14.60 1.71 7.84
C TYR A 242 14.01 0.45 8.49
N ASP A 243 14.57 0.00 9.61
CA ASP A 243 14.09 -1.17 10.35
C ASP A 243 12.67 -1.05 10.85
N LEU A 244 12.19 0.17 11.09
CA LEU A 244 10.81 0.39 11.52
C LEU A 244 9.83 -0.18 10.49
N LEU A 245 10.13 -0.05 9.20
CA LEU A 245 9.28 -0.56 8.12
C LEU A 245 9.69 -1.93 7.58
N ARG A 246 10.86 -2.50 7.93
CA ARG A 246 11.22 -3.87 7.52
C ARG A 246 10.16 -4.89 7.96
N SER A 247 9.90 -5.91 7.15
CA SER A 247 8.81 -6.88 7.39
C SER A 247 7.44 -6.23 7.64
N THR A 248 7.16 -5.11 6.97
CA THR A 248 5.82 -4.51 6.89
C THR A 248 5.42 -4.35 5.43
N ARG A 249 4.11 -4.26 5.17
CA ARG A 249 3.56 -4.01 3.82
C ARG A 249 3.96 -2.66 3.22
N HIS A 250 4.45 -1.73 4.04
CA HIS A 250 4.81 -0.38 3.61
C HIS A 250 6.24 -0.26 3.10
N PHE A 251 7.08 -1.28 3.35
CA PHE A 251 8.49 -1.25 2.99
C PHE A 251 8.71 -1.06 1.49
N GLY A 252 7.96 -1.80 0.64
CA GLY A 252 8.12 -1.63 -0.81
C GLY A 252 7.69 -0.26 -1.31
N GLY A 253 6.72 0.39 -0.67
CA GLY A 253 6.33 1.76 -0.98
C GLY A 253 7.46 2.77 -0.69
N LEU A 254 8.16 2.58 0.43
CA LEU A 254 9.36 3.34 0.78
C LEU A 254 10.48 3.12 -0.25
N VAL A 255 10.82 1.87 -0.56
CA VAL A 255 11.88 1.56 -1.54
C VAL A 255 11.56 2.17 -2.91
N TRP A 256 10.32 2.02 -3.35
CA TRP A 256 9.86 2.59 -4.62
C TRP A 256 9.96 4.11 -4.64
N TYR A 257 9.63 4.78 -3.53
CA TYR A 257 9.79 6.23 -3.39
C TYR A 257 11.27 6.66 -3.49
N LEU A 258 12.16 5.99 -2.75
CA LEU A 258 13.60 6.30 -2.74
C LEU A 258 14.27 6.05 -4.09
N VAL A 259 13.91 4.94 -4.77
CA VAL A 259 14.42 4.62 -6.12
C VAL A 259 13.98 5.67 -7.14
N ASN A 260 12.70 6.10 -7.11
CA ASN A 260 12.23 7.15 -8.00
C ASN A 260 12.88 8.51 -7.71
N ALA A 261 13.15 8.81 -6.43
CA ALA A 261 13.82 10.03 -6.00
C ALA A 261 15.36 9.99 -6.13
N ARG A 262 15.93 8.87 -6.59
CA ARG A 262 17.39 8.62 -6.67
C ARG A 262 18.14 8.83 -5.34
N ARG A 263 17.51 8.46 -4.21
CA ARG A 263 18.09 8.56 -2.85
C ARG A 263 18.14 7.19 -2.17
N VAL A 264 18.85 6.25 -2.78
CA VAL A 264 18.97 4.87 -2.26
C VAL A 264 20.20 4.65 -1.39
N ASP A 265 21.13 5.61 -1.35
CA ASP A 265 22.41 5.50 -0.62
C ASP A 265 22.24 5.11 0.84
N GLY A 266 21.33 5.78 1.57
CA GLY A 266 21.10 5.50 2.98
C GLY A 266 20.57 4.09 3.24
N LEU A 267 19.72 3.59 2.34
CA LEU A 267 19.16 2.24 2.44
C LEU A 267 20.20 1.17 2.09
N ILE A 268 21.08 1.43 1.13
CA ILE A 268 22.20 0.54 0.79
C ILE A 268 23.15 0.41 1.99
N ILE A 269 23.51 1.52 2.62
CA ILE A 269 24.37 1.51 3.82
C ILE A 269 23.73 0.68 4.94
N ASP A 270 22.44 0.88 5.20
CA ASP A 270 21.68 0.12 6.19
C ASP A 270 21.66 -1.39 5.92
N MET A 271 21.51 -1.77 4.64
CA MET A 271 21.57 -3.17 4.20
C MET A 271 22.97 -3.77 4.41
N LEU A 272 24.02 -3.06 4.04
CA LEU A 272 25.40 -3.52 4.18
C LEU A 272 25.80 -3.69 5.65
N GLN A 273 25.37 -2.78 6.53
CA GLN A 273 25.62 -2.86 7.97
C GLN A 273 24.93 -4.05 8.66
N LYS A 274 23.93 -4.66 8.02
CA LYS A 274 23.18 -5.82 8.54
C LYS A 274 23.48 -7.10 7.78
N ASP A 275 24.56 -7.10 7.02
CA ASP A 275 25.02 -8.22 6.20
C ASP A 275 24.00 -8.67 5.13
N LEU A 276 23.11 -7.77 4.70
CA LEU A 276 22.09 -8.01 3.68
C LEU A 276 22.59 -7.67 2.28
N LEU A 277 23.73 -8.26 1.87
CA LEU A 277 24.35 -7.99 0.58
C LEU A 277 23.40 -8.27 -0.61
N GLN A 278 22.71 -9.40 -0.58
CA GLN A 278 21.82 -9.80 -1.68
C GLN A 278 20.66 -8.81 -1.86
N ASP A 279 20.16 -8.23 -0.78
CA ASP A 279 19.13 -7.19 -0.82
C ASP A 279 19.69 -5.90 -1.44
N ALA A 280 20.90 -5.50 -1.04
CA ALA A 280 21.57 -4.31 -1.57
C ALA A 280 21.83 -4.42 -3.08
N VAL A 281 22.36 -5.56 -3.55
CA VAL A 281 22.55 -5.84 -4.99
C VAL A 281 21.24 -5.73 -5.75
N SER A 282 20.16 -6.20 -5.13
CA SER A 282 18.84 -6.24 -5.76
C SER A 282 18.14 -4.90 -5.79
N LEU A 283 18.42 -4.07 -4.79
CA LEU A 283 18.02 -2.66 -4.78
C LEU A 283 18.70 -1.90 -5.92
N VAL A 284 20.00 -2.11 -6.15
CA VAL A 284 20.70 -1.51 -7.30
C VAL A 284 20.19 -2.09 -8.63
N GLY A 285 19.92 -3.39 -8.68
CA GLY A 285 19.26 -4.01 -9.84
C GLY A 285 17.90 -3.38 -10.16
N LEU A 286 17.09 -3.10 -9.14
CA LEU A 286 15.82 -2.38 -9.28
C LEU A 286 16.05 -0.93 -9.73
N PHE A 287 17.05 -0.24 -9.19
CA PHE A 287 17.42 1.12 -9.59
C PHE A 287 17.76 1.18 -11.09
N ASN A 288 18.60 0.26 -11.58
CA ASN A 288 19.00 0.19 -12.98
C ASN A 288 17.79 -0.08 -13.90
N LYS A 289 16.83 -0.91 -13.46
CA LYS A 289 15.58 -1.15 -14.20
C LYS A 289 14.70 0.09 -14.29
N VAL A 290 14.58 0.85 -13.19
CA VAL A 290 13.75 2.08 -13.15
C VAL A 290 14.41 3.22 -13.92
N HIS A 291 15.75 3.28 -13.96
CA HIS A 291 16.52 4.29 -14.68
C HIS A 291 17.47 3.67 -15.72
N PRO A 292 16.98 3.15 -16.87
CA PRO A 292 17.83 2.49 -17.87
C PRO A 292 18.91 3.39 -18.50
N HIS A 293 18.70 4.70 -18.49
CA HIS A 293 19.64 5.68 -19.05
C HIS A 293 20.66 6.21 -18.03
N SER A 294 20.67 5.68 -16.80
CA SER A 294 21.68 6.01 -15.80
C SER A 294 23.07 5.49 -16.21
N GLU A 295 24.13 6.18 -15.76
CA GLU A 295 25.51 5.76 -16.04
C GLU A 295 25.78 4.37 -15.45
N THR A 296 25.21 4.10 -14.29
CA THR A 296 25.28 2.81 -13.60
C THR A 296 24.65 1.68 -14.39
N ALA A 297 23.45 1.87 -14.96
CA ALA A 297 22.80 0.86 -15.78
C ALA A 297 23.60 0.55 -17.07
N GLN A 298 24.18 1.58 -17.70
CA GLN A 298 24.98 1.43 -18.93
C GLN A 298 26.30 0.70 -18.65
N GLU A 299 27.02 1.09 -17.61
CA GLU A 299 28.28 0.43 -17.23
C GLU A 299 28.05 -1.00 -16.74
N ALA A 300 27.01 -1.23 -15.93
CA ALA A 300 26.66 -2.57 -15.47
C ALA A 300 26.31 -3.50 -16.64
N SER A 301 25.60 -2.99 -17.65
CA SER A 301 25.26 -3.77 -18.86
C SER A 301 26.49 -4.05 -19.72
N SER A 302 27.41 -3.08 -19.83
CA SER A 302 28.64 -3.20 -20.62
C SER A 302 29.62 -4.19 -20.00
N GLN A 303 29.75 -4.19 -18.68
CA GLN A 303 30.67 -5.04 -17.93
C GLN A 303 30.03 -6.37 -17.48
N GLN A 304 28.72 -6.55 -17.69
CA GLN A 304 27.93 -7.65 -17.12
C GLN A 304 28.21 -7.83 -15.62
N ALA A 305 28.38 -6.71 -14.91
CA ALA A 305 28.81 -6.71 -13.53
C ALA A 305 27.70 -7.30 -12.62
N SER A 306 28.10 -8.19 -11.72
CA SER A 306 27.18 -8.86 -10.79
C SER A 306 27.70 -8.80 -9.36
N GLY A 307 26.79 -8.88 -8.39
CA GLY A 307 27.15 -8.89 -6.97
C GLY A 307 27.82 -7.59 -6.50
N LEU A 308 28.99 -7.72 -5.87
CA LEU A 308 29.75 -6.61 -5.30
C LEU A 308 30.19 -5.57 -6.34
N ASP A 309 30.51 -6.01 -7.56
CA ASP A 309 30.96 -5.11 -8.61
C ASP A 309 29.87 -4.13 -9.02
N LEU A 310 28.60 -4.58 -9.00
CA LEU A 310 27.44 -3.73 -9.27
C LEU A 310 27.32 -2.60 -8.22
N LEU A 311 27.56 -2.92 -6.95
CA LEU A 311 27.55 -1.94 -5.86
C LEU A 311 28.72 -0.95 -5.98
N LYS A 312 29.91 -1.43 -6.38
CA LYS A 312 31.09 -0.58 -6.63
C LYS A 312 30.87 0.38 -7.80
N ILE A 313 30.25 -0.08 -8.89
CA ILE A 313 29.87 0.78 -10.03
C ILE A 313 28.86 1.83 -9.59
N TYR A 314 27.84 1.42 -8.84
CA TYR A 314 26.84 2.35 -8.29
C TYR A 314 27.47 3.43 -7.41
N ALA A 315 28.34 3.03 -6.48
CA ALA A 315 29.03 3.96 -5.58
C ALA A 315 29.85 5.01 -6.33
N LYS A 316 30.50 4.64 -7.43
CA LYS A 316 31.38 5.54 -8.21
C LYS A 316 30.64 6.50 -9.13
N ARG A 317 29.52 6.08 -9.70
CA ARG A 317 28.85 6.81 -10.80
C ARG A 317 27.64 7.61 -10.36
N GLU A 318 26.80 7.07 -9.46
CA GLU A 318 25.50 7.68 -9.16
C GLU A 318 25.32 8.07 -7.69
N SER A 319 26.09 7.47 -6.79
CA SER A 319 25.93 7.74 -5.35
C SER A 319 26.28 9.19 -5.00
N GLN A 320 25.39 9.85 -4.26
CA GLN A 320 25.63 11.18 -3.71
C GLN A 320 26.59 11.10 -2.51
N ARG A 321 26.56 9.97 -1.79
CA ARG A 321 27.37 9.68 -0.61
C ARG A 321 28.37 8.55 -0.88
N ALA A 322 29.05 8.59 -2.03
CA ALA A 322 29.98 7.56 -2.48
C ALA A 322 30.96 7.09 -1.39
N GLY A 323 31.63 8.02 -0.69
CA GLY A 323 32.60 7.66 0.36
C GLY A 323 32.02 6.87 1.53
N TYR A 324 30.75 7.10 1.91
CA TYR A 324 30.09 6.32 2.95
C TYR A 324 29.71 4.92 2.46
N VAL A 325 29.27 4.82 1.20
CA VAL A 325 28.92 3.53 0.58
C VAL A 325 30.18 2.67 0.39
N GLU A 326 31.27 3.27 -0.09
CA GLU A 326 32.56 2.57 -0.24
C GLU A 326 33.12 2.12 1.11
N LEU A 327 33.04 2.95 2.14
CA LEU A 327 33.45 2.56 3.50
C LEU A 327 32.60 1.41 4.04
N ALA A 328 31.28 1.45 3.83
CA ALA A 328 30.39 0.36 4.23
C ALA A 328 30.71 -0.95 3.48
N LEU A 329 31.03 -0.87 2.18
CA LEU A 329 31.47 -2.02 1.38
C LEU A 329 32.79 -2.60 1.89
N GLN A 330 33.79 -1.75 2.20
CA GLN A 330 35.07 -2.20 2.75
C GLN A 330 34.90 -2.87 4.12
N ALA A 331 34.08 -2.29 4.99
CA ALA A 331 33.78 -2.88 6.29
C ALA A 331 33.13 -4.27 6.14
N TYR A 332 32.16 -4.40 5.23
CA TYR A 332 31.53 -5.68 4.93
C TYR A 332 32.54 -6.71 4.37
N GLU A 333 33.43 -6.31 3.45
CA GLU A 333 34.48 -7.20 2.91
C GLU A 333 35.43 -7.69 4.02
N GLN A 334 35.77 -6.83 4.99
CA GLN A 334 36.61 -7.19 6.15
C GLN A 334 35.89 -8.16 7.08
N THR A 335 34.64 -7.88 7.47
CA THR A 335 33.85 -8.77 8.34
C THR A 335 33.58 -10.12 7.66
N SER A 336 33.35 -10.13 6.34
CA SER A 336 33.19 -11.36 5.58
C SER A 336 34.49 -12.16 5.49
N ALA A 337 35.66 -11.51 5.47
CA ALA A 337 36.96 -12.20 5.49
C ALA A 337 37.28 -12.78 6.87
N GLU A 338 36.93 -12.06 7.95
CA GLU A 338 37.12 -12.53 9.33
C GLU A 338 36.22 -13.71 9.68
N SER A 339 34.98 -13.73 9.20
CA SER A 339 34.03 -14.83 9.42
C SER A 339 34.30 -16.09 8.59
N ALA A 340 35.15 -15.99 7.56
CA ALA A 340 35.58 -17.11 6.72
C ALA A 340 36.80 -17.85 7.28
N VAL A 341 37.45 -17.29 8.31
CA VAL A 341 38.55 -17.88 9.09
C VAL A 341 37.99 -18.56 10.33
#